data_AF-A0A432C9N9-F1
#
_entry.id   AF-A0A432C9N9-F1
#
_cell.length_a   1.000
_cell.length_b   1.000
_cell.length_c   1.000
_cell.angle_alpha   90.00
_cell.angle_beta   90.00
_cell.angle_gamma   90.00
#
_symmetry.space_group_name_H-M   'P 1'
#
loop_
_entity.id
_entity.type
_entity.pdbx_description
1 polymer ?
#
loop_
_entity_poly.entity_id
_entity_poly.type
_entity_poly.pdbx_seq_one_letter_code
_entity_poly.pdbx_strand_id
1 'polypeptide(L)'
;EKLSVDTLSILYPELDTIEVKVTIFPNATMQFEPQFPKDSVAYDKIKIDSILKSRLVDFPKVNPAIKRGIPVKTQFILPVILKVE
;
A
#
# COMPACT_ATOMS: atom_id res chain seq x y z
N GLU A 1 10.68 -21.87 41.42
CA GLU A 1 11.26 -21.51 40.11
C GLU A 1 10.45 -20.43 39.45
N LYS A 2 11.10 -19.34 39.02
CA LYS A 2 10.52 -18.31 38.16
C LYS A 2 10.25 -18.95 36.80
N LEU A 3 9.02 -18.84 36.29
CA LEU A 3 8.79 -19.03 34.86
C LEU A 3 9.64 -17.99 34.14
N SER A 4 10.69 -18.45 33.48
CA SER A 4 11.40 -17.71 32.46
C SER A 4 10.33 -17.25 31.49
N VAL A 5 10.07 -15.95 31.49
CA VAL A 5 9.32 -15.25 30.45
C VAL A 5 10.23 -15.33 29.23
N ASP A 6 10.29 -16.54 28.66
CA ASP A 6 10.85 -16.79 27.35
C ASP A 6 10.04 -15.87 26.48
N THR A 7 10.71 -14.77 26.14
CA THR A 7 10.14 -13.65 25.47
C THR A 7 9.71 -14.25 24.15
N LEU A 8 8.41 -14.53 24.01
CA LEU A 8 7.78 -14.77 22.73
C LEU A 8 8.04 -13.49 21.98
N SER A 9 9.23 -13.44 21.39
CA SER A 9 9.64 -12.56 20.35
C SER A 9 8.74 -13.01 19.22
N ILE A 10 7.52 -12.51 19.24
CA ILE A 10 6.71 -12.40 18.06
C ILE A 10 7.52 -11.41 17.23
N LEU A 11 8.55 -11.93 16.57
CA LEU A 11 9.09 -11.42 15.34
C LEU A 11 7.88 -11.47 14.42
N TYR A 12 6.99 -10.49 14.55
CA TYR A 12 6.09 -10.15 13.47
C TYR A 12 7.06 -9.96 12.31
N PRO A 13 7.07 -10.88 11.32
CA PRO A 13 7.90 -10.66 10.15
C PRO A 13 7.55 -9.26 9.71
N GLU A 14 8.58 -8.41 9.59
CA GLU A 14 8.48 -7.09 8.98
C GLU A 14 7.55 -7.28 7.79
N LEU A 15 6.29 -6.83 7.90
CA LEU A 15 5.32 -7.05 6.85
C LEU A 15 5.73 -6.03 5.78
N ASP A 16 6.75 -6.38 5.00
CA ASP A 16 7.31 -5.57 3.93
C ASP A 16 6.27 -5.26 2.87
N THR A 17 5.11 -5.91 2.92
CA THR A 17 4.02 -5.74 1.99
C THR A 17 2.93 -4.83 2.55
N ILE A 18 2.65 -3.73 1.85
CA ILE A 18 1.53 -2.84 2.13
C ILE A 18 0.47 -3.04 1.04
N GLU A 19 -0.78 -3.18 1.47
CA GLU A 19 -1.90 -3.16 0.55
C GLU A 19 -2.16 -1.73 0.09
N VAL A 20 -2.03 -1.44 -1.20
CA VAL A 20 -2.30 -0.13 -1.76
C VAL A 20 -3.56 -0.20 -2.60
N LYS A 21 -4.55 0.62 -2.25
CA LYS A 21 -5.73 0.81 -3.08
C LYS A 21 -5.37 1.76 -4.22
N VAL A 22 -5.43 1.24 -5.43
CA VAL A 22 -5.19 2.00 -6.65
C VAL A 22 -6.54 2.38 -7.26
N THR A 23 -6.71 3.65 -7.57
CA THR A 23 -7.87 4.18 -8.29
C THR A 23 -7.42 4.79 -9.59
N ILE A 24 -7.99 4.30 -10.70
CA ILE A 24 -7.80 4.86 -12.03
C ILE A 24 -9.10 5.55 -12.43
N PHE A 25 -9.03 6.85 -12.68
CA PHE A 25 -10.18 7.65 -13.07
C PHE A 25 -10.38 7.64 -14.60
N PRO A 26 -11.60 7.93 -15.11
CA PRO A 26 -11.89 7.96 -16.55
C PRO A 26 -11.02 8.92 -17.37
N ASN A 27 -10.45 9.94 -16.74
CA ASN A 27 -9.52 10.92 -17.33
C ASN A 27 -8.04 10.47 -17.27
N ALA A 28 -7.78 9.19 -17.00
CA ALA A 28 -6.44 8.61 -16.84
C ALA A 28 -5.60 9.21 -15.71
N THR A 29 -6.21 9.91 -14.74
CA THR A 29 -5.53 10.26 -13.49
C THR A 29 -5.57 9.08 -12.53
N MET A 30 -4.55 8.96 -11.69
CA MET A 30 -4.43 7.89 -10.71
C MET A 30 -4.34 8.43 -9.30
N GLN A 31 -4.84 7.65 -8.35
CA GLN A 31 -4.75 7.93 -6.93
C GLN A 31 -4.38 6.63 -6.21
N PHE A 32 -3.44 6.75 -5.28
CA PHE A 32 -2.89 5.64 -4.51
C PHE A 32 -3.17 5.92 -3.03
N GLU A 33 -3.77 4.95 -2.36
CA GLU A 33 -4.12 5.06 -0.94
C GLU A 33 -3.60 3.82 -0.20
N PRO A 34 -2.54 3.95 0.61
CA PRO A 34 -2.08 2.83 1.43
C PRO A 34 -3.16 2.43 2.44
N GLN A 35 -3.48 1.15 2.49
CA GLN A 35 -4.36 0.54 3.47
C GLN A 35 -3.50 0.00 4.60
N PHE A 36 -3.80 0.43 5.82
CA PHE A 36 -3.11 -0.03 7.02
C PHE A 36 -4.08 -0.87 7.86
N PRO A 37 -3.64 -2.05 8.36
CA PRO A 37 -4.40 -2.78 9.36
C PRO A 37 -4.73 -1.88 10.55
N LYS A 38 -5.94 -2.00 11.12
CA LYS A 38 -6.36 -1.18 12.27
C LYS A 38 -5.43 -1.32 13.48
N ASP A 39 -4.74 -2.45 13.58
CA ASP A 39 -3.83 -2.78 14.69
C ASP A 39 -2.36 -2.44 14.40
N SER A 40 -2.05 -1.85 13.24
CA SER A 40 -0.69 -1.45 12.87
C SER A 40 -0.29 -0.12 13.50
N VAL A 41 0.12 -0.19 14.77
CA VAL A 41 0.83 0.90 15.49
C VAL A 41 2.30 0.99 15.03
N ALA A 42 2.79 0.02 14.25
CA ALA A 42 4.19 -0.10 13.85
C ALA A 42 4.61 0.78 12.65
N TYR A 43 3.67 1.27 11.83
CA TYR A 43 4.01 2.02 10.63
C TYR A 43 3.85 3.53 10.81
N ASP A 44 4.95 4.25 10.55
CA ASP A 44 4.93 5.71 10.42
C ASP A 44 4.23 6.08 9.10
N LYS A 45 2.89 6.19 9.17
CA LYS A 45 2.00 6.44 8.02
C LYS A 45 2.45 7.64 7.19
N ILE A 46 3.01 8.66 7.85
CA ILE A 46 3.50 9.88 7.21
C ILE A 46 4.70 9.58 6.31
N LYS A 47 5.64 8.76 6.78
CA LYS A 47 6.80 8.34 5.98
C LYS A 47 6.38 7.50 4.78
N ILE A 48 5.49 6.53 4.99
CA ILE A 48 5.01 5.67 3.90
C ILE A 48 4.28 6.47 2.83
N ASP A 49 3.37 7.36 3.23
CA ASP A 49 2.65 8.22 2.29
C ASP A 49 3.62 9.11 1.48
N SER A 50 4.64 9.66 2.16
CA SER A 50 5.68 10.46 1.51
C SER A 50 6.53 9.64 0.53
N ILE A 51 6.90 8.41 0.88
CA ILE A 51 7.66 7.50 0.00
C ILE A 51 6.81 7.13 -1.22
N LEU A 52 5.56 6.73 -1.02
CA LEU A 52 4.65 6.41 -2.12
C LEU A 52 4.49 7.62 -3.05
N LYS A 53 4.20 8.80 -2.49
CA LYS A 53 4.01 10.00 -3.29
C LYS A 53 5.26 10.38 -4.10
N SER A 54 6.45 10.27 -3.50
CA SER A 54 7.71 10.58 -4.17
C SER A 54 8.07 9.57 -5.27
N ARG A 55 7.86 8.27 -5.05
CA ARG A 55 8.15 7.21 -6.03
C ARG A 55 7.13 7.15 -7.17
N LEU A 56 5.91 7.59 -6.92
CA LEU A 56 4.81 7.56 -7.89
C LEU A 56 4.73 8.81 -8.77
N VAL A 57 5.59 9.83 -8.56
CA VAL A 57 5.67 11.01 -9.43
C VAL A 57 5.96 10.61 -10.88
N ASP A 58 6.86 9.65 -11.08
CA ASP A 58 7.29 9.18 -12.40
C ASP A 58 6.47 7.97 -12.89
N PHE A 59 5.33 7.69 -12.28
CA PHE A 59 4.51 6.55 -12.66
C PHE A 59 3.88 6.79 -14.05
N PRO A 60 4.01 5.83 -14.99
CA PRO A 60 3.51 6.01 -16.35
C PRO A 60 1.99 6.15 -16.35
N LYS A 61 1.45 6.91 -17.31
CA LYS A 61 -0.01 7.03 -17.47
C LYS A 61 -0.62 5.66 -17.73
N VAL A 62 -1.67 5.32 -16.98
CA VAL A 62 -2.45 4.09 -17.16
C VAL A 62 -3.84 4.46 -17.64
N ASN A 63 -4.31 3.78 -18.69
CA ASN A 63 -5.65 4.00 -19.22
C ASN A 63 -6.70 3.29 -18.36
N PRO A 64 -7.88 3.93 -18.14
CA PRO A 64 -8.97 3.31 -17.40
C PRO A 64 -9.54 2.10 -18.14
N ALA A 65 -10.18 1.19 -17.39
CA ALA A 65 -10.95 0.14 -18.00
C ALA A 65 -12.11 0.72 -18.83
N ILE A 66 -12.45 0.03 -19.91
CA ILE A 66 -13.52 0.42 -20.81
C ILE A 66 -14.71 -0.52 -20.61
N LYS A 67 -15.86 0.03 -20.25
CA LYS A 67 -17.12 -0.71 -20.17
C LYS A 67 -18.05 -0.21 -21.27
N ARG A 68 -18.27 -1.04 -22.31
CA ARG A 68 -19.10 -0.72 -23.48
C ARG A 68 -18.68 0.57 -24.19
N GLY A 69 -17.38 0.76 -24.41
CA GLY A 69 -16.84 1.95 -25.07
C GLY A 69 -16.70 3.20 -24.18
N ILE A 70 -17.15 3.14 -22.92
CA ILE A 70 -17.06 4.26 -21.98
C ILE A 70 -15.96 3.96 -20.95
N PRO A 71 -14.99 4.86 -20.73
CA PRO A 71 -14.00 4.71 -19.68
C PRO A 71 -14.66 4.80 -18.31
N VAL A 72 -14.37 3.84 -17.44
CA VAL A 72 -14.97 3.76 -16.10
C VAL A 72 -13.92 3.85 -15.00
N LYS A 73 -14.34 4.37 -13.85
CA LYS A 73 -13.51 4.35 -12.63
C LYS A 73 -13.19 2.90 -12.29
N THR A 74 -11.90 2.60 -12.18
CA THR A 74 -11.41 1.26 -11.85
C THR A 74 -10.68 1.31 -10.52
N GLN A 75 -10.98 0.36 -9.63
CA GLN A 75 -10.33 0.27 -8.33
C GLN A 75 -9.89 -1.17 -8.06
N PHE A 76 -8.68 -1.32 -7.54
CA PHE A 76 -8.13 -2.61 -7.13
C PHE A 76 -7.16 -2.41 -5.97
N ILE A 77 -6.88 -3.49 -5.26
CA ILE A 77 -5.91 -3.52 -4.17
C ILE A 77 -4.68 -4.26 -4.71
N LEU A 78 -3.52 -3.62 -4.58
CA LEU A 78 -2.24 -4.19 -5.00
C LEU A 78 -1.36 -4.37 -3.77
N PRO A 79 -0.83 -5.57 -3.49
CA PRO A 79 0.22 -5.75 -2.51
C PRO A 79 1.53 -5.17 -3.05
N VAL A 80 2.10 -4.20 -2.36
CA VAL A 80 3.36 -3.53 -2.72
C VAL A 80 4.42 -3.86 -1.68
N ILE A 81 5.53 -4.45 -2.13
CA ILE A 81 6.67 -4.77 -1.27
C ILE A 81 7.58 -3.54 -1.16
N LEU A 82 7.80 -3.07 0.05
CA LEU A 82 8.75 -2.02 0.40
C LEU A 82 10.10 -2.66 0.68
N LYS A 83 11.10 -2.40 -0.18
CA LYS A 83 12.49 -2.72 0.13
C LYS A 83 13.12 -1.51 0.79
N VAL A 84 13.48 -1.66 2.06
CA VAL A 84 14.35 -0.72 2.76
C VAL A 84 15.76 -1.28 2.58
N GLU A 85 16.57 -0.64 1.73
CA GLU A 85 18.01 -0.94 1.64
C GLU A 85 18.75 -0.44 2.89
#